data_AF-A0A669DDT5-F1
#
_entry.id   AF-A0A669DDT5-F1
#
_cell.length_a   1.000
_cell.length_b   1.000
_cell.length_c   1.000
_cell.angle_alpha   90.00
_cell.angle_beta   90.00
_cell.angle_gamma   90.00
#
_symmetry.space_group_name_H-M   'P 1'
#
loop_
_entity.id
_entity.type
_entity.pdbx_description
1 polymer ?
#
loop_
_entity_poly.entity_id
_entity_poly.type
_entity_poly.pdbx_seq_one_letter_code
_entity_poly.pdbx_strand_id
1 'polypeptide(L)'
;MSHQSLSPAEPVISLTLGVRGSLQQSSKPILLRKVKSLQVGKFLNISHVLDELICMSLIFYVASDMKILGPFVFLLLLGGLWCQNNRNAKATGKSTKKSSGSQQGDAGQSASAADVTSGSTGRTGSTSRNTGGSAESRQEGGAGTRGAGQQTDDMRLHYLTNTQVTCNDGTAAGFYLKEFRGSRRWLLFLEGGWCCYSRETCDYRYQNIPRLMSSSGWPETKRGSGILSSQAEENPHWHNANIVFIPYCSSDVWSGTGPPPTPPSRPRQGRDKVRDRNTNATEYNFMGSLIIREVIKDLIPKGIKQAKVVMLSGSSAGGTGVLLNIERVASQLQQLGAEAQVRGLVDSGWFLESKQQRSPNCPETVSCSPEDAIKIGLRLWNGVVPDRCRQLFKRGEEWKCFFGHRLYSTLTSPVFIVQWLFDEEQLRVENIYIGGQSMSEEQWQYIQNLGLELKNSLRDVTAVFAPSCLSHTLITKSNWTNFQVRGTSLPRALQCWDRSLEAIRNNRTPAKGCPFHLLDTCQWPQCNPTCPALVDKTTQQELTLLQMLVAMGLDLQRLGLDPQGDADSLVSMVRNGG
;
A
#
# COMPACT_ATOMS: atom_id res chain seq x y z
N MET A 1 29.71 57.77 -40.11
CA MET A 1 29.34 57.32 -41.48
C MET A 1 27.88 56.90 -41.46
N SER A 2 27.19 56.91 -42.60
CA SER A 2 25.74 57.16 -42.70
C SER A 2 24.98 56.16 -43.58
N HIS A 3 23.65 56.35 -43.64
CA HIS A 3 22.61 55.63 -44.41
C HIS A 3 22.11 54.34 -43.73
N GLN A 4 20.81 54.15 -43.40
CA GLN A 4 19.54 54.29 -44.18
C GLN A 4 19.28 53.09 -45.11
N SER A 5 18.04 52.58 -45.30
CA SER A 5 16.75 52.70 -44.57
C SER A 5 15.70 51.77 -45.24
N LEU A 6 14.43 51.80 -44.77
CA LEU A 6 13.17 51.42 -45.45
C LEU A 6 12.65 49.95 -45.36
N SER A 7 11.48 49.84 -44.72
CA SER A 7 10.31 49.03 -45.15
C SER A 7 9.45 49.90 -46.12
N PRO A 8 8.23 49.54 -46.64
CA PRO A 8 7.29 48.46 -46.27
C PRO A 8 6.60 47.74 -47.47
N ALA A 9 5.59 46.88 -47.19
CA ALA A 9 4.35 46.75 -47.99
C ALA A 9 3.31 45.82 -47.31
N GLU A 10 2.02 46.19 -47.36
CA GLU A 10 0.87 45.26 -47.25
C GLU A 10 0.43 44.80 -48.66
N PRO A 11 -0.62 43.96 -48.77
CA PRO A 11 -1.84 44.53 -49.35
C PRO A 11 -3.16 44.14 -48.66
N VAL A 12 -4.14 45.04 -48.75
CA VAL A 12 -5.55 44.86 -48.36
C VAL A 12 -6.44 44.96 -49.62
N ILE A 13 -7.47 44.10 -49.75
CA ILE A 13 -8.71 44.20 -50.58
C ILE A 13 -9.40 42.82 -50.63
N SER A 14 -10.74 42.64 -50.67
CA SER A 14 -11.88 43.44 -50.18
C SER A 14 -13.17 42.58 -50.15
N LEU A 15 -14.24 43.18 -49.64
CA LEU A 15 -15.67 42.79 -49.54
C LEU A 15 -16.29 42.12 -50.80
N THR A 16 -17.49 41.48 -50.82
CA THR A 16 -18.75 41.68 -50.06
C THR A 16 -19.78 40.52 -50.29
N LEU A 17 -20.83 40.41 -49.44
CA LEU A 17 -22.20 39.84 -49.68
C LEU A 17 -22.36 38.33 -50.04
N GLY A 18 -23.40 37.59 -49.61
CA GLY A 18 -24.44 37.87 -48.60
C GLY A 18 -25.69 36.95 -48.65
N VAL A 19 -26.62 37.13 -47.70
CA VAL A 19 -28.08 36.81 -47.74
C VAL A 19 -28.60 35.38 -47.42
N ARG A 20 -29.10 35.24 -46.17
CA ARG A 20 -30.36 34.58 -45.67
C ARG A 20 -30.78 33.14 -46.03
N GLY A 21 -31.23 32.42 -44.97
CA GLY A 21 -32.37 31.49 -44.98
C GLY A 21 -32.05 30.07 -44.47
N SER A 22 -32.89 29.39 -43.68
CA SER A 22 -34.09 29.80 -42.91
C SER A 22 -34.32 28.80 -41.75
N LEU A 23 -35.13 29.16 -40.74
CA LEU A 23 -35.48 28.24 -39.65
C LEU A 23 -36.44 27.14 -40.13
N GLN A 24 -36.36 25.96 -39.52
CA GLN A 24 -37.59 25.25 -39.17
C GLN A 24 -37.48 24.52 -37.83
N GLN A 25 -38.49 24.74 -36.98
CA GLN A 25 -38.62 24.18 -35.64
C GLN A 25 -39.89 23.31 -35.64
N SER A 26 -39.81 22.08 -35.13
CA SER A 26 -40.94 21.14 -35.04
C SER A 26 -40.98 20.49 -33.66
N SER A 27 -42.11 19.93 -33.24
CA SER A 27 -42.36 19.60 -31.83
C SER A 27 -43.40 18.51 -31.61
N LYS A 28 -43.12 17.63 -30.62
CA LYS A 28 -44.08 16.90 -29.77
C LYS A 28 -44.91 15.77 -30.46
N PRO A 29 -45.58 14.87 -29.70
CA PRO A 29 -45.16 14.23 -28.42
C PRO A 29 -45.66 12.76 -28.23
N ILE A 30 -45.49 12.23 -26.99
CA ILE A 30 -46.25 11.12 -26.35
C ILE A 30 -46.06 9.68 -26.88
N LEU A 31 -45.53 8.80 -26.01
CA LEU A 31 -46.28 7.63 -25.52
C LEU A 31 -45.84 7.24 -24.09
N LEU A 32 -46.73 6.60 -23.32
CA LEU A 32 -46.55 6.27 -21.90
C LEU A 32 -46.46 4.77 -21.63
N ARG A 33 -45.90 4.43 -20.45
CA ARG A 33 -46.08 3.17 -19.68
C ARG A 33 -45.55 1.86 -20.30
N LYS A 34 -44.55 1.29 -19.61
CA LYS A 34 -44.74 0.01 -18.89
C LYS A 34 -43.79 -0.11 -17.69
N VAL A 35 -44.29 0.26 -16.51
CA VAL A 35 -43.70 -0.17 -15.23
C VAL A 35 -44.46 -1.42 -14.79
N LYS A 36 -43.75 -2.51 -14.53
CA LYS A 36 -44.25 -3.62 -13.70
C LYS A 36 -43.13 -4.08 -12.76
N SER A 37 -43.46 -4.09 -11.47
CA SER A 37 -42.61 -4.60 -10.39
C SER A 37 -42.38 -6.11 -10.52
N LEU A 38 -41.18 -6.57 -10.18
CA LEU A 38 -40.97 -7.93 -9.67
C LEU A 38 -39.74 -8.00 -8.74
N GLN A 39 -40.03 -8.27 -7.46
CA GLN A 39 -39.18 -8.81 -6.40
C GLN A 39 -37.78 -8.21 -6.11
N VAL A 40 -37.72 -7.50 -4.99
CA VAL A 40 -36.51 -7.34 -4.16
C VAL A 40 -36.04 -8.72 -3.68
N GLY A 41 -34.74 -9.04 -3.85
CA GLY A 41 -34.19 -10.31 -3.39
C GLY A 41 -32.66 -10.42 -3.46
N LYS A 42 -31.99 -10.07 -2.35
CA LYS A 42 -30.54 -10.22 -2.08
C LYS A 42 -29.58 -9.45 -3.00
N PHE A 43 -28.82 -8.51 -2.41
CA PHE A 43 -27.34 -8.43 -2.56
C PHE A 43 -26.77 -7.45 -1.52
N LEU A 44 -26.32 -7.97 -0.37
CA LEU A 44 -25.40 -7.24 0.52
C LEU A 44 -23.97 -7.54 0.05
N ASN A 45 -23.38 -6.67 -0.77
CA ASN A 45 -21.92 -6.49 -0.94
C ASN A 45 -21.55 -5.35 -1.92
N ILE A 46 -22.25 -4.21 -1.87
CA ILE A 46 -22.03 -3.08 -2.83
C ILE A 46 -21.63 -1.76 -2.12
N SER A 47 -21.51 -1.73 -0.78
CA SER A 47 -21.13 -0.50 -0.06
C SER A 47 -19.69 -0.06 -0.36
N HIS A 48 -18.73 -0.99 -0.35
CA HIS A 48 -17.30 -0.69 -0.33
C HIS A 48 -16.72 -0.05 -1.62
N VAL A 49 -17.51 0.03 -2.71
CA VAL A 49 -17.04 0.47 -4.04
C VAL A 49 -17.66 1.80 -4.48
N LEU A 50 -18.89 2.13 -4.05
CA LEU A 50 -19.44 3.47 -4.28
C LEU A 50 -18.76 4.52 -3.39
N ASP A 51 -18.41 4.15 -2.16
CA ASP A 51 -17.82 5.09 -1.21
C ASP A 51 -16.49 5.67 -1.73
N GLU A 52 -15.61 4.88 -2.37
CA GLU A 52 -14.35 5.40 -2.94
C GLU A 52 -14.53 6.29 -4.19
N LEU A 53 -15.59 6.13 -4.99
CA LEU A 53 -15.88 7.08 -6.07
C LEU A 53 -16.37 8.43 -5.50
N ILE A 54 -17.19 8.40 -4.46
CA ILE A 54 -17.72 9.62 -3.80
C ILE A 54 -16.59 10.34 -3.04
N CYS A 55 -15.64 9.61 -2.44
CA CYS A 55 -14.45 10.15 -1.78
C CYS A 55 -13.67 11.17 -2.63
N MET A 56 -13.48 10.92 -3.93
CA MET A 56 -12.62 11.76 -4.78
C MET A 56 -13.32 13.03 -5.28
N SER A 57 -14.63 12.99 -5.56
CA SER A 57 -15.34 14.14 -6.16
C SER A 57 -15.48 15.34 -5.20
N LEU A 58 -15.74 15.11 -3.91
CA LEU A 58 -15.96 16.22 -2.96
C LEU A 58 -14.66 16.91 -2.51
N ILE A 59 -13.53 16.21 -2.46
CA ILE A 59 -12.25 16.76 -1.96
C ILE A 59 -11.80 17.98 -2.79
N PHE A 60 -12.02 17.97 -4.10
CA PHE A 60 -11.67 19.10 -4.97
C PHE A 60 -12.81 20.12 -5.18
N TYR A 61 -14.08 19.72 -5.05
CA TYR A 61 -15.20 20.65 -5.25
C TYR A 61 -15.25 21.76 -4.19
N VAL A 62 -14.98 21.41 -2.92
CA VAL A 62 -14.97 22.36 -1.80
C VAL A 62 -13.82 23.39 -1.91
N ALA A 63 -12.78 23.11 -2.69
CA ALA A 63 -11.67 24.04 -2.94
C ALA A 63 -11.95 25.09 -4.03
N SER A 64 -13.01 24.90 -4.84
CA SER A 64 -13.19 25.67 -6.09
C SER A 64 -14.22 26.80 -5.99
N ASP A 65 -15.32 26.61 -5.27
CA ASP A 65 -16.44 27.58 -5.19
C ASP A 65 -16.61 28.24 -3.81
N MET A 66 -15.84 29.30 -3.56
CA MET A 66 -16.09 30.25 -2.46
C MET A 66 -15.78 31.71 -2.85
N LYS A 67 -16.42 32.21 -3.91
CA LYS A 67 -16.52 33.66 -4.19
C LYS A 67 -17.91 34.04 -4.70
N ILE A 68 -18.36 35.24 -4.32
CA ILE A 68 -19.58 35.92 -4.79
C ILE A 68 -20.91 35.31 -4.31
N LEU A 69 -21.32 35.61 -3.06
CA LEU A 69 -22.44 36.55 -2.81
C LEU A 69 -22.72 36.84 -1.32
N GLY A 70 -23.18 38.06 -1.08
CA GLY A 70 -23.76 38.58 0.16
C GLY A 70 -23.83 40.12 0.08
N PRO A 71 -24.72 40.81 0.82
CA PRO A 71 -25.71 40.32 1.79
C PRO A 71 -27.14 40.22 1.19
N PHE A 72 -28.17 40.22 2.06
CA PHE A 72 -29.57 39.83 1.83
C PHE A 72 -29.72 38.32 1.58
N VAL A 73 -30.67 37.58 2.17
CA VAL A 73 -31.95 37.95 2.80
C VAL A 73 -32.00 37.61 4.31
N PHE A 74 -32.91 38.24 5.05
CA PHE A 74 -33.13 38.12 6.50
C PHE A 74 -34.53 37.53 6.78
N LEU A 75 -34.70 36.83 7.91
CA LEU A 75 -35.97 36.30 8.50
C LEU A 75 -36.78 35.21 7.76
N LEU A 76 -36.89 34.04 8.40
CA LEU A 76 -38.10 33.21 8.61
C LEU A 76 -37.71 31.96 9.45
N LEU A 77 -37.47 32.09 10.76
CA LEU A 77 -38.43 31.91 11.86
C LEU A 77 -39.11 30.52 12.00
N LEU A 78 -38.48 29.69 12.84
CA LEU A 78 -39.05 28.97 14.01
C LEU A 78 -40.51 28.46 14.00
N GLY A 79 -40.66 27.14 14.19
CA GLY A 79 -41.87 26.49 14.75
C GLY A 79 -42.11 25.08 14.20
N GLY A 80 -42.32 24.02 15.00
CA GLY A 80 -42.17 23.92 16.46
C GLY A 80 -42.41 22.50 17.02
N LEU A 81 -41.72 22.20 18.12
CA LEU A 81 -42.12 21.39 19.30
C LEU A 81 -42.81 20.00 19.20
N TRP A 82 -42.24 19.08 20.01
CA TRP A 82 -42.87 17.97 20.76
C TRP A 82 -43.58 16.80 20.04
N CYS A 83 -43.09 15.60 20.35
CA CYS A 83 -43.87 14.66 21.16
C CYS A 83 -42.93 13.80 22.04
N GLN A 84 -43.36 13.32 23.22
CA GLN A 84 -42.49 12.69 24.21
C GLN A 84 -43.19 11.57 25.00
N ASN A 85 -42.55 10.39 25.10
CA ASN A 85 -42.93 9.22 25.93
C ASN A 85 -44.28 8.55 25.56
N ASN A 86 -44.53 7.26 25.83
CA ASN A 86 -44.35 6.58 27.11
C ASN A 86 -44.48 5.03 27.01
N ARG A 87 -43.62 4.27 27.73
CA ARG A 87 -43.85 2.87 28.22
C ARG A 87 -44.06 1.78 27.12
N ASN A 88 -43.93 0.46 27.35
CA ASN A 88 -43.48 -0.41 28.47
C ASN A 88 -43.00 -1.76 27.83
N ALA A 89 -42.31 -2.72 28.46
CA ALA A 89 -41.73 -2.89 29.81
C ALA A 89 -40.53 -3.90 29.72
N LYS A 90 -40.08 -4.49 30.85
CA LYS A 90 -39.18 -5.67 30.89
C LYS A 90 -39.97 -6.97 31.13
N ALA A 91 -39.42 -8.10 30.70
CA ALA A 91 -39.63 -9.40 31.35
C ALA A 91 -38.30 -10.17 31.43
N THR A 92 -37.97 -10.75 32.59
CA THR A 92 -36.75 -11.53 32.84
C THR A 92 -37.10 -12.94 33.27
N GLY A 93 -36.46 -13.96 32.69
CA GLY A 93 -36.57 -15.36 33.10
C GLY A 93 -35.22 -16.07 32.98
N LYS A 94 -34.90 -16.97 33.92
CA LYS A 94 -33.55 -17.55 34.05
C LYS A 94 -33.58 -19.00 34.56
N SER A 95 -32.94 -19.90 33.82
CA SER A 95 -32.41 -21.21 34.27
C SER A 95 -33.37 -22.27 34.87
N THR A 96 -33.39 -23.48 34.28
CA THR A 96 -32.99 -24.70 35.03
C THR A 96 -32.55 -25.85 34.11
N LYS A 97 -31.76 -26.80 34.67
CA LYS A 97 -31.31 -28.04 34.02
C LYS A 97 -32.33 -29.18 34.18
N LYS A 98 -32.37 -30.13 33.24
CA LYS A 98 -32.12 -31.56 33.55
C LYS A 98 -31.74 -32.38 32.30
N SER A 99 -31.41 -33.65 32.50
CA SER A 99 -30.76 -34.58 31.56
C SER A 99 -31.49 -35.93 31.51
N SER A 100 -30.99 -36.86 30.67
CA SER A 100 -31.48 -38.24 30.41
C SER A 100 -32.84 -38.36 29.68
N GLY A 101 -33.07 -39.39 28.85
CA GLY A 101 -32.13 -40.40 28.35
C GLY A 101 -32.73 -41.48 27.43
N SER A 102 -31.90 -41.95 26.48
CA SER A 102 -31.76 -43.33 25.95
C SER A 102 -32.94 -44.17 25.36
N GLN A 103 -32.61 -44.77 24.20
CA GLN A 103 -32.99 -46.10 23.65
C GLN A 103 -34.22 -46.30 22.72
N GLN A 104 -33.93 -46.98 21.59
CA GLN A 104 -34.79 -47.76 20.66
C GLN A 104 -35.95 -46.99 19.99
N GLY A 105 -36.46 -47.32 18.78
CA GLY A 105 -36.35 -48.44 17.84
C GLY A 105 -37.72 -48.54 17.12
N ASP A 106 -37.91 -49.01 15.89
CA ASP A 106 -37.04 -49.70 14.91
C ASP A 106 -37.66 -49.61 13.49
N ALA A 107 -36.93 -50.12 12.48
CA ALA A 107 -37.39 -50.66 11.17
C ALA A 107 -37.86 -49.73 10.02
N GLY A 108 -37.47 -50.13 8.79
CA GLY A 108 -37.88 -49.53 7.50
C GLY A 108 -36.90 -49.84 6.36
N GLN A 109 -36.99 -51.00 5.70
CA GLN A 109 -35.99 -51.53 4.76
C GLN A 109 -36.34 -51.41 3.26
N SER A 110 -35.31 -51.24 2.41
CA SER A 110 -35.10 -51.88 1.08
C SER A 110 -33.66 -51.54 0.64
N ALA A 111 -32.70 -52.42 0.31
CA ALA A 111 -32.66 -53.64 -0.54
C ALA A 111 -32.76 -53.30 -2.05
N SER A 112 -32.00 -53.88 -3.00
CA SER A 112 -30.82 -54.81 -3.04
C SER A 112 -30.17 -54.74 -4.47
N ALA A 113 -29.04 -55.34 -4.89
CA ALA A 113 -28.11 -56.40 -4.41
C ALA A 113 -26.62 -56.00 -4.78
N ALA A 114 -25.50 -56.76 -4.77
CA ALA A 114 -25.09 -58.17 -5.02
C ALA A 114 -25.12 -58.62 -6.52
N ASP A 115 -24.20 -59.42 -7.12
CA ASP A 115 -22.91 -60.06 -6.73
C ASP A 115 -22.11 -60.44 -8.05
N VAL A 116 -21.09 -61.31 -8.28
CA VAL A 116 -20.35 -62.40 -7.58
C VAL A 116 -19.02 -62.81 -8.29
N THR A 117 -17.92 -63.15 -7.56
CA THR A 117 -16.71 -63.99 -7.97
C THR A 117 -15.80 -63.58 -9.17
N SER A 118 -14.60 -64.16 -9.46
CA SER A 118 -13.51 -64.88 -8.73
C SER A 118 -12.27 -65.07 -9.67
N GLY A 119 -11.04 -65.28 -9.14
CA GLY A 119 -9.84 -65.68 -9.92
C GLY A 119 -8.55 -65.77 -9.09
N SER A 120 -7.65 -66.73 -9.37
CA SER A 120 -6.46 -67.01 -8.53
C SER A 120 -5.27 -67.65 -9.29
N THR A 121 -4.03 -67.25 -8.96
CA THR A 121 -2.73 -67.99 -9.00
C THR A 121 -1.55 -67.00 -8.82
N GLY A 122 -0.40 -67.29 -8.18
CA GLY A 122 -0.03 -68.39 -7.27
C GLY A 122 1.50 -68.49 -7.01
N ARG A 123 1.92 -68.88 -5.78
CA ARG A 123 3.31 -69.27 -5.34
C ARG A 123 4.39 -68.14 -5.35
N THR A 124 5.52 -68.17 -4.61
CA THR A 124 6.17 -69.17 -3.68
C THR A 124 7.10 -68.45 -2.67
N GLY A 125 7.37 -69.03 -1.48
CA GLY A 125 8.47 -68.57 -0.58
C GLY A 125 8.49 -69.23 0.82
N SER A 126 9.66 -69.67 1.31
CA SER A 126 9.91 -70.31 2.62
C SER A 126 9.58 -69.41 3.82
N THR A 127 9.01 -69.82 4.97
CA THR A 127 9.19 -70.96 5.89
C THR A 127 10.43 -70.93 6.80
N SER A 128 10.25 -70.54 8.06
CA SER A 128 10.81 -71.26 9.23
C SER A 128 9.95 -71.08 10.48
N ARG A 129 9.96 -72.09 11.36
CA ARG A 129 9.54 -72.04 12.79
C ARG A 129 10.80 -71.64 13.63
N ASN A 130 10.83 -71.45 14.94
CA ASN A 130 9.91 -71.57 16.10
C ASN A 130 10.43 -70.56 17.19
N THR A 131 9.93 -70.31 18.40
CA THR A 131 8.93 -70.93 19.32
C THR A 131 8.30 -69.79 20.17
N GLY A 132 7.28 -70.06 21.00
CA GLY A 132 6.70 -69.08 21.94
C GLY A 132 7.24 -69.15 23.39
N GLY A 133 6.89 -68.15 24.21
CA GLY A 133 7.14 -68.08 25.65
C GLY A 133 6.46 -66.86 26.28
N SER A 134 5.64 -67.05 27.31
CA SER A 134 4.76 -66.02 27.89
C SER A 134 5.17 -65.62 29.31
N ALA A 135 5.18 -64.32 29.60
CA ALA A 135 5.18 -63.75 30.96
C ALA A 135 4.67 -62.30 30.92
N GLU A 136 3.95 -61.86 31.95
CA GLU A 136 3.21 -60.59 31.96
C GLU A 136 3.82 -59.50 32.86
N SER A 137 3.61 -58.25 32.43
CA SER A 137 3.46 -57.05 33.29
C SER A 137 4.63 -56.56 34.16
N ARG A 138 4.97 -55.28 33.96
CA ARG A 138 4.93 -54.25 35.01
C ARG A 138 4.72 -52.87 34.37
N GLN A 139 4.10 -51.95 35.12
CA GLN A 139 3.43 -50.78 34.55
C GLN A 139 3.67 -49.53 35.41
N GLU A 140 4.58 -48.66 34.97
CA GLU A 140 4.89 -47.35 35.57
C GLU A 140 5.68 -46.54 34.52
N GLY A 141 5.42 -45.25 34.25
CA GLY A 141 4.28 -44.42 34.61
C GLY A 141 4.18 -43.26 33.59
N GLY A 142 2.97 -42.91 33.15
CA GLY A 142 2.77 -42.01 32.01
C GLY A 142 3.02 -40.53 32.33
N ALA A 143 4.24 -40.04 32.11
CA ALA A 143 4.53 -38.61 32.10
C ALA A 143 3.88 -37.95 30.87
N GLY A 144 2.76 -37.27 31.08
CA GLY A 144 1.88 -36.81 29.99
C GLY A 144 2.55 -35.88 28.99
N THR A 145 2.59 -36.32 27.72
CA THR A 145 3.00 -35.51 26.57
C THR A 145 2.12 -34.27 26.47
N ARG A 146 2.59 -33.12 26.95
CA ARG A 146 1.93 -31.83 26.72
C ARG A 146 1.82 -31.64 25.21
N GLY A 147 0.58 -31.60 24.71
CA GLY A 147 0.32 -31.57 23.26
C GLY A 147 1.07 -30.43 22.59
N ALA A 148 1.85 -30.76 21.56
CA ALA A 148 2.45 -29.78 20.68
C ALA A 148 1.32 -29.13 19.86
N GLY A 149 0.74 -28.06 20.41
CA GLY A 149 -0.30 -27.29 19.73
C GLY A 149 0.22 -26.83 18.37
N GLN A 150 -0.56 -27.09 17.31
CA GLN A 150 -0.15 -26.82 15.92
C GLN A 150 0.36 -25.37 15.80
N GLN A 151 1.64 -25.22 15.42
CA GLN A 151 2.31 -23.93 15.40
C GLN A 151 1.91 -23.15 14.13
N THR A 152 0.71 -22.57 14.17
CA THR A 152 0.07 -21.73 13.14
C THR A 152 1.08 -20.90 12.35
N ASP A 153 0.96 -20.87 11.03
CA ASP A 153 1.81 -20.07 10.14
C ASP A 153 1.74 -18.57 10.45
N ASP A 154 0.56 -18.10 10.81
CA ASP A 154 0.29 -16.69 11.09
C ASP A 154 1.19 -16.11 12.21
N MET A 155 1.64 -14.87 12.01
CA MET A 155 2.31 -14.05 13.00
C MET A 155 1.32 -13.65 14.11
N ARG A 156 1.78 -13.48 15.36
CA ARG A 156 0.96 -13.09 16.51
C ARG A 156 1.20 -11.64 16.92
N LEU A 157 0.14 -10.94 17.29
CA LEU A 157 0.20 -9.55 17.73
C LEU A 157 0.88 -9.40 19.10
N HIS A 158 1.76 -8.40 19.20
CA HIS A 158 2.37 -7.90 20.41
C HIS A 158 2.23 -6.38 20.46
N TYR A 159 1.55 -5.86 21.48
CA TYR A 159 1.58 -4.43 21.80
C TYR A 159 2.93 -4.04 22.40
N LEU A 160 3.36 -2.79 22.20
CA LEU A 160 4.59 -2.26 22.77
C LEU A 160 4.55 -2.28 24.30
N THR A 161 5.67 -2.64 24.93
CA THR A 161 5.84 -2.52 26.40
C THR A 161 5.81 -1.07 26.85
N ASN A 162 6.30 -0.16 26.02
CA ASN A 162 6.28 1.28 26.24
C ASN A 162 4.96 1.90 25.72
N THR A 163 3.95 1.94 26.59
CA THR A 163 2.61 2.47 26.28
C THR A 163 2.56 3.97 26.01
N GLN A 164 3.66 4.70 26.15
CA GLN A 164 3.76 6.12 25.76
C GLN A 164 4.02 6.30 24.25
N VAL A 165 4.25 5.22 23.50
CA VAL A 165 4.40 5.24 22.04
C VAL A 165 3.15 4.63 21.39
N THR A 166 2.37 5.49 20.75
CA THR A 166 0.97 5.20 20.36
C THR A 166 0.75 5.28 18.85
N CYS A 167 -0.38 4.74 18.42
CA CYS A 167 -1.04 5.11 17.17
C CYS A 167 -1.56 6.56 17.20
N ASN A 168 -2.06 7.08 16.08
CA ASN A 168 -2.55 8.45 15.96
C ASN A 168 -3.64 8.79 17.00
N ASP A 169 -4.57 7.89 17.26
CA ASP A 169 -5.69 8.09 18.21
C ASP A 169 -5.31 7.90 19.69
N GLY A 170 -4.03 7.57 19.98
CA GLY A 170 -3.53 7.33 21.33
C GLY A 170 -3.59 5.87 21.80
N THR A 171 -4.06 4.91 20.99
CA THR A 171 -3.98 3.49 21.39
C THR A 171 -2.54 2.97 21.31
N ALA A 172 -2.21 1.93 22.09
CA ALA A 172 -0.87 1.37 22.10
C ALA A 172 -0.48 0.83 20.70
N ALA A 173 0.66 1.27 20.17
CA ALA A 173 1.21 0.68 18.95
C ALA A 173 1.77 -0.73 19.22
N GLY A 174 2.19 -1.43 18.17
CA GLY A 174 2.63 -2.82 18.29
C GLY A 174 3.17 -3.39 16.98
N PHE A 175 3.40 -4.70 16.99
CA PHE A 175 3.95 -5.47 15.87
C PHE A 175 3.43 -6.90 15.91
N TYR A 176 3.37 -7.57 14.76
CA TYR A 176 3.12 -9.00 14.67
C TYR A 176 4.45 -9.75 14.54
N LEU A 177 4.61 -10.90 15.21
CA LEU A 177 5.84 -11.70 15.21
C LEU A 177 5.58 -13.18 14.86
N LYS A 178 6.45 -13.76 14.03
CA LYS A 178 6.62 -15.20 13.84
C LYS A 178 8.08 -15.57 14.12
N GLU A 179 8.31 -16.20 15.27
CA GLU A 179 9.64 -16.67 15.70
C GLU A 179 10.06 -17.94 14.93
N PHE A 180 11.27 -17.92 14.36
CA PHE A 180 11.93 -19.08 13.76
C PHE A 180 13.19 -19.41 14.56
N ARG A 181 13.03 -20.25 15.59
CA ARG A 181 14.08 -20.60 16.55
C ARG A 181 15.30 -21.20 15.83
N GLY A 182 16.49 -20.69 16.17
CA GLY A 182 17.75 -21.02 15.51
C GLY A 182 18.10 -20.11 14.33
N SER A 183 17.14 -19.41 13.72
CA SER A 183 17.40 -18.46 12.66
C SER A 183 18.03 -17.17 13.21
N ARG A 184 19.16 -16.75 12.63
CA ARG A 184 19.84 -15.48 12.92
C ARG A 184 19.52 -14.39 11.87
N ARG A 185 18.49 -14.61 11.07
CA ARG A 185 17.95 -13.63 10.12
C ARG A 185 16.65 -13.05 10.67
N TRP A 186 16.47 -11.75 10.50
CA TRP A 186 15.28 -11.02 10.91
C TRP A 186 14.80 -10.17 9.74
N LEU A 187 13.48 -10.10 9.56
CA LEU A 187 12.81 -9.31 8.53
C LEU A 187 11.75 -8.44 9.21
N LEU A 188 11.99 -7.14 9.28
CA LEU A 188 11.13 -6.14 9.91
C LEU A 188 10.46 -5.32 8.81
N PHE A 189 9.19 -5.59 8.54
CA PHE A 189 8.42 -4.93 7.49
C PHE A 189 7.59 -3.78 8.02
N LEU A 190 7.71 -2.62 7.37
CA LEU A 190 6.92 -1.41 7.59
C LEU A 190 5.74 -1.40 6.60
N GLU A 191 4.51 -1.39 7.13
CA GLU A 191 3.31 -1.15 6.32
C GLU A 191 3.32 0.29 5.73
N GLY A 192 2.61 0.49 4.63
CA GLY A 192 2.39 1.81 4.02
C GLY A 192 0.92 2.19 3.92
N GLY A 193 0.59 3.08 2.99
CA GLY A 193 -0.77 3.59 2.79
C GLY A 193 -0.89 5.07 3.14
N TRP A 194 -0.27 5.92 2.31
CA TRP A 194 -0.39 7.39 2.34
C TRP A 194 0.00 8.05 3.69
N CYS A 195 -0.43 9.28 3.93
CA CYS A 195 -0.20 10.04 5.17
C CYS A 195 -1.39 10.98 5.42
N CYS A 196 -1.35 11.77 6.49
CA CYS A 196 -2.21 12.95 6.63
C CYS A 196 -1.39 14.12 7.20
N TYR A 197 -1.56 15.31 6.63
CA TYR A 197 -0.63 16.45 6.80
C TYR A 197 -1.32 17.73 7.29
N SER A 198 -2.63 17.69 7.50
CA SER A 198 -3.43 18.75 8.12
C SER A 198 -4.43 18.11 9.08
N ARG A 199 -5.10 18.91 9.91
CA ARG A 199 -6.15 18.39 10.78
C ARG A 199 -7.28 17.75 9.97
N GLU A 200 -7.70 18.42 8.91
CA GLU A 200 -8.85 18.06 8.07
C GLU A 200 -8.58 16.74 7.34
N THR A 201 -7.36 16.57 6.81
CA THR A 201 -6.93 15.33 6.18
C THR A 201 -6.76 14.18 7.18
N CYS A 202 -6.37 14.46 8.43
CA CYS A 202 -6.32 13.44 9.48
C CYS A 202 -7.71 13.07 10.03
N ASP A 203 -8.60 14.04 10.25
CA ASP A 203 -9.99 13.82 10.66
C ASP A 203 -10.73 13.00 9.58
N TYR A 204 -10.50 13.29 8.28
CA TYR A 204 -11.01 12.50 7.16
C TYR A 204 -10.44 11.07 7.13
N ARG A 205 -9.12 10.92 7.28
CA ARG A 205 -8.44 9.62 7.28
C ARG A 205 -8.87 8.75 8.46
N TYR A 206 -9.14 9.34 9.63
CA TYR A 206 -9.61 8.62 10.81
C TYR A 206 -11.04 8.08 10.61
N GLN A 207 -11.91 8.85 9.95
CA GLN A 207 -13.27 8.43 9.63
C GLN A 207 -13.31 7.30 8.59
N ASN A 208 -12.51 7.39 7.53
CA ASN A 208 -12.59 6.48 6.38
C ASN A 208 -11.61 5.29 6.44
N ILE A 209 -10.45 5.43 7.09
CA ILE A 209 -9.40 4.40 7.16
C ILE A 209 -8.83 4.25 8.59
N PRO A 210 -9.69 4.03 9.62
CA PRO A 210 -9.25 3.99 11.03
C PRO A 210 -8.18 2.93 11.32
N ARG A 211 -8.11 1.85 10.54
CA ARG A 211 -7.07 0.80 10.67
C ARG A 211 -5.63 1.31 10.52
N LEU A 212 -5.44 2.46 9.87
CA LEU A 212 -4.15 3.13 9.66
C LEU A 212 -3.93 4.33 10.61
N MET A 213 -4.74 4.43 11.67
CA MET A 213 -4.67 5.48 12.70
C MET A 213 -4.93 4.96 14.13
N SER A 214 -5.46 3.75 14.27
CA SER A 214 -5.79 3.08 15.54
C SER A 214 -5.34 1.61 15.51
N SER A 215 -4.99 1.08 16.69
CA SER A 215 -4.81 -0.36 16.91
C SER A 215 -6.05 -1.08 17.44
N SER A 216 -7.14 -0.37 17.75
CA SER A 216 -8.37 -0.93 18.34
C SER A 216 -9.02 -2.07 17.54
N GLY A 217 -8.79 -2.09 16.22
CA GLY A 217 -9.35 -3.09 15.29
C GLY A 217 -8.34 -4.14 14.80
N TRP A 218 -7.17 -4.27 15.43
CA TRP A 218 -6.16 -5.23 15.01
C TRP A 218 -6.48 -6.67 15.47
N PRO A 219 -6.47 -7.67 14.57
CA PRO A 219 -6.66 -9.08 14.94
C PRO A 219 -5.50 -9.63 15.77
N GLU A 220 -5.74 -10.69 16.55
CA GLU A 220 -4.68 -11.34 17.35
C GLU A 220 -3.59 -12.01 16.50
N THR A 221 -3.92 -12.41 15.26
CA THR A 221 -2.98 -13.01 14.31
C THR A 221 -3.06 -12.35 12.93
N LYS A 222 -1.97 -12.45 12.17
CA LYS A 222 -1.88 -11.98 10.80
C LYS A 222 -1.06 -12.96 9.96
N ARG A 223 -1.65 -13.46 8.87
CA ARG A 223 -0.92 -14.24 7.87
C ARG A 223 0.08 -13.35 7.13
N GLY A 224 1.30 -13.83 6.95
CA GLY A 224 2.28 -13.22 6.06
C GLY A 224 2.14 -13.75 4.64
N SER A 225 2.45 -12.91 3.66
CA SER A 225 2.41 -13.24 2.22
C SER A 225 3.61 -12.63 1.50
N GLY A 226 3.93 -13.16 0.33
CA GLY A 226 5.15 -12.83 -0.41
C GLY A 226 6.40 -13.07 0.44
N ILE A 227 7.26 -12.06 0.57
CA ILE A 227 8.47 -12.10 1.40
C ILE A 227 8.19 -12.31 2.90
N LEU A 228 6.94 -12.16 3.35
CA LEU A 228 6.51 -12.41 4.74
C LEU A 228 5.91 -13.80 4.94
N SER A 229 5.79 -14.61 3.90
CA SER A 229 5.26 -15.97 4.01
C SER A 229 6.26 -16.90 4.69
N SER A 230 5.75 -17.84 5.51
CA SER A 230 6.51 -18.94 6.12
C SER A 230 6.67 -20.16 5.21
N GLN A 231 6.04 -20.17 4.04
CA GLN A 231 6.08 -21.28 3.08
C GLN A 231 7.23 -21.08 2.08
N ALA A 232 7.96 -22.14 1.77
CA ALA A 232 9.18 -22.07 0.94
C ALA A 232 8.86 -21.86 -0.55
N GLU A 233 7.68 -22.28 -0.97
CA GLU A 233 7.14 -22.17 -2.32
C GLU A 233 6.79 -20.72 -2.67
N GLU A 234 6.25 -19.99 -1.70
CA GLU A 234 5.95 -18.55 -1.80
C GLU A 234 7.18 -17.70 -1.47
N ASN A 235 8.05 -18.14 -0.55
CA ASN A 235 9.22 -17.38 -0.09
C ASN A 235 10.52 -18.22 -0.13
N PRO A 236 11.10 -18.47 -1.32
CA PRO A 236 12.19 -19.43 -1.51
C PRO A 236 13.47 -19.22 -0.70
N HIS A 237 13.67 -18.03 -0.12
CA HIS A 237 14.93 -17.66 0.51
C HIS A 237 14.78 -17.08 1.93
N TRP A 238 13.64 -16.50 2.30
CA TRP A 238 13.44 -15.83 3.59
C TRP A 238 12.34 -16.45 4.47
N HIS A 239 11.68 -17.53 4.03
CA HIS A 239 10.59 -18.19 4.76
C HIS A 239 10.90 -18.57 6.22
N ASN A 240 12.17 -18.85 6.52
CA ASN A 240 12.66 -19.21 7.86
C ASN A 240 13.49 -18.10 8.54
N ALA A 241 13.34 -16.84 8.13
CA ALA A 241 13.77 -15.69 8.94
C ALA A 241 12.74 -15.44 10.06
N ASN A 242 13.14 -14.78 11.15
CA ASN A 242 12.17 -14.27 12.13
C ASN A 242 11.41 -13.11 11.47
N ILE A 243 10.09 -13.26 11.31
CA ILE A 243 9.27 -12.32 10.53
C ILE A 243 8.53 -11.39 11.48
N VAL A 244 8.65 -10.08 11.22
CA VAL A 244 8.01 -9.02 11.98
C VAL A 244 7.25 -8.10 11.01
N PHE A 245 5.95 -7.92 11.23
CA PHE A 245 5.13 -6.94 10.51
C PHE A 245 4.76 -5.81 11.48
N ILE A 246 5.16 -4.58 11.19
CA ILE A 246 4.85 -3.39 11.99
C ILE A 246 3.72 -2.63 11.27
N PRO A 247 2.48 -2.61 11.79
CA PRO A 247 1.36 -1.96 11.14
C PRO A 247 1.49 -0.43 11.20
N TYR A 248 0.99 0.24 10.16
CA TYR A 248 1.18 1.68 9.99
C TYR A 248 0.00 2.45 10.57
N CYS A 249 0.06 2.76 11.86
CA CYS A 249 -0.95 3.56 12.56
C CYS A 249 -0.52 4.98 12.95
N SER A 250 0.55 5.50 12.34
CA SER A 250 1.15 6.82 12.66
C SER A 250 0.95 7.90 11.59
N SER A 251 0.53 7.55 10.37
CA SER A 251 0.16 8.48 9.28
C SER A 251 1.21 9.54 8.88
N ASP A 252 2.47 9.31 9.24
CA ASP A 252 3.59 10.27 9.21
C ASP A 252 4.79 9.80 8.34
N VAL A 253 4.57 8.82 7.46
CA VAL A 253 5.60 8.16 6.63
C VAL A 253 6.77 7.62 7.49
N TRP A 254 6.46 7.17 8.70
CA TRP A 254 7.43 6.68 9.70
C TRP A 254 8.46 7.71 10.16
N SER A 255 8.16 9.01 9.99
CA SER A 255 9.09 10.11 10.33
C SER A 255 8.82 10.76 11.68
N GLY A 256 7.61 10.65 12.25
CA GLY A 256 7.17 11.40 13.43
C GLY A 256 7.84 10.97 14.73
N THR A 257 7.95 11.92 15.67
CA THR A 257 8.66 11.74 16.96
C THR A 257 7.89 12.13 18.22
N GLY A 258 6.57 12.35 18.15
CA GLY A 258 5.79 12.72 19.33
C GLY A 258 4.37 13.22 19.04
N PRO A 259 3.72 13.89 20.01
CA PRO A 259 2.58 14.75 19.72
C PRO A 259 3.00 15.90 18.77
N PRO A 260 2.04 16.53 18.07
CA PRO A 260 2.31 17.67 17.21
C PRO A 260 2.88 18.86 18.02
N PRO A 261 3.69 19.74 17.41
CA PRO A 261 4.19 20.92 18.11
C PRO A 261 3.04 21.81 18.57
N THR A 262 2.98 22.13 19.86
CA THR A 262 1.96 23.04 20.39
C THR A 262 2.09 24.40 19.71
N PRO A 263 1.03 24.94 19.09
CA PRO A 263 1.12 26.19 18.36
C PRO A 263 1.49 27.33 19.33
N PRO A 264 2.38 28.26 18.94
CA PRO A 264 2.82 29.32 19.82
C PRO A 264 1.62 30.12 20.32
N SER A 265 1.52 30.26 21.65
CA SER A 265 0.42 30.93 22.31
C SER A 265 0.37 32.39 21.91
N ARG A 266 -0.52 32.73 20.97
CA ARG A 266 -0.77 34.12 20.54
C ARG A 266 -0.96 34.99 21.79
N PRO A 267 -0.23 36.11 21.95
CA PRO A 267 -0.44 37.01 23.06
C PRO A 267 -1.91 37.46 23.12
N ARG A 268 -2.61 37.09 24.20
CA ARG A 268 -4.00 37.49 24.41
C ARG A 268 -4.08 38.98 24.74
N GLN A 269 -4.13 39.81 23.70
CA GLN A 269 -4.76 41.11 23.80
C GLN A 269 -6.27 40.92 23.96
N GLY A 270 -6.90 41.72 24.82
CA GLY A 270 -8.33 41.65 25.08
C GLY A 270 -8.75 40.58 26.09
N ARG A 271 -9.83 40.89 26.81
CA ARG A 271 -10.52 39.96 27.70
C ARG A 271 -11.62 39.28 26.87
N ASP A 272 -11.70 37.97 26.94
CA ASP A 272 -12.88 37.33 27.54
C ASP A 272 -12.64 35.84 27.81
N LYS A 273 -13.22 35.35 28.91
CA LYS A 273 -13.12 33.94 29.33
C LYS A 273 -14.42 33.18 29.03
N VAL A 274 -14.95 33.33 27.82
CA VAL A 274 -15.91 32.34 27.31
C VAL A 274 -15.13 31.07 27.03
N ARG A 275 -15.24 30.10 27.95
CA ARG A 275 -14.66 28.76 27.78
C ARG A 275 -15.64 27.94 26.95
N ASP A 276 -15.63 28.16 25.64
CA ASP A 276 -16.29 27.22 24.72
C ASP A 276 -15.70 25.82 24.94
N ARG A 277 -16.55 24.95 25.48
CA ARG A 277 -16.20 23.57 25.87
C ARG A 277 -16.80 22.54 24.91
N ASN A 278 -17.28 23.01 23.76
CA ASN A 278 -17.30 22.30 22.50
C ASN A 278 -16.03 22.76 21.74
N THR A 279 -15.19 21.91 21.19
CA THR A 279 -15.44 20.56 20.64
C THR A 279 -14.48 19.50 21.18
N ASN A 280 -14.81 18.22 20.94
CA ASN A 280 -13.89 17.10 21.12
C ASN A 280 -12.81 17.15 20.01
N ALA A 281 -11.74 17.90 20.24
CA ALA A 281 -10.58 17.92 19.38
C ALA A 281 -9.66 16.73 19.70
N THR A 282 -9.71 15.68 18.89
CA THR A 282 -8.70 14.62 18.90
C THR A 282 -7.37 15.22 18.43
N GLU A 283 -6.39 15.29 19.32
CA GLU A 283 -5.02 15.69 18.99
C GLU A 283 -4.24 14.43 18.60
N TYR A 284 -3.98 14.26 17.31
CA TYR A 284 -3.37 13.03 16.79
C TYR A 284 -1.87 12.96 17.09
N ASN A 285 -1.39 11.83 17.62
CA ASN A 285 0.03 11.58 17.84
C ASN A 285 0.75 11.13 16.56
N PHE A 286 1.99 11.56 16.31
CA PHE A 286 2.77 11.19 15.14
C PHE A 286 4.12 10.61 15.58
N MET A 287 4.16 9.28 15.73
CA MET A 287 5.24 8.59 16.47
C MET A 287 5.94 7.48 15.67
N GLY A 288 5.80 7.43 14.34
CA GLY A 288 6.27 6.33 13.51
C GLY A 288 7.76 5.98 13.67
N SER A 289 8.63 6.98 13.81
CA SER A 289 10.06 6.72 14.06
C SER A 289 10.31 6.17 15.47
N LEU A 290 9.48 6.56 16.45
CA LEU A 290 9.52 5.97 17.79
C LEU A 290 8.96 4.55 17.82
N ILE A 291 7.90 4.25 17.06
CA ILE A 291 7.32 2.89 16.98
C ILE A 291 8.41 1.91 16.55
N ILE A 292 9.14 2.20 15.46
CA ILE A 292 10.27 1.38 14.99
C ILE A 292 11.31 1.20 16.11
N ARG A 293 11.67 2.29 16.81
CA ARG A 293 12.66 2.28 17.90
C ARG A 293 12.24 1.41 19.08
N GLU A 294 10.97 1.46 19.50
CA GLU A 294 10.48 0.65 20.62
C GLU A 294 10.25 -0.81 20.20
N VAL A 295 9.79 -1.11 18.98
CA VAL A 295 9.74 -2.48 18.46
C VAL A 295 11.11 -3.15 18.53
N ILE A 296 12.19 -2.46 18.15
CA ILE A 296 13.55 -3.00 18.24
C ILE A 296 13.96 -3.32 19.69
N LYS A 297 13.45 -2.57 20.69
CA LYS A 297 13.68 -2.88 22.11
C LYS A 297 12.90 -4.13 22.54
N ASP A 298 11.63 -4.22 22.18
CA ASP A 298 10.76 -5.35 22.54
C ASP A 298 11.18 -6.66 21.84
N LEU A 299 11.95 -6.56 20.75
CA LEU A 299 12.60 -7.70 20.10
C LEU A 299 13.94 -8.12 20.76
N ILE A 300 14.50 -7.36 21.71
CA ILE A 300 15.68 -7.79 22.50
C ILE A 300 15.41 -9.10 23.25
N PRO A 301 14.37 -9.24 24.10
CA PRO A 301 14.04 -10.51 24.76
C PRO A 301 13.56 -11.60 23.77
N LYS A 302 13.30 -11.25 22.51
CA LYS A 302 12.99 -12.19 21.41
C LYS A 302 14.23 -12.67 20.65
N GLY A 303 15.41 -12.15 20.95
CA GLY A 303 16.68 -12.62 20.41
C GLY A 303 17.21 -11.85 19.19
N ILE A 304 16.73 -10.62 18.91
CA ILE A 304 17.28 -9.82 17.81
C ILE A 304 18.76 -9.47 18.01
N LYS A 305 19.25 -9.46 19.26
CA LYS A 305 20.68 -9.24 19.57
C LYS A 305 21.60 -10.34 19.03
N GLN A 306 21.09 -11.56 18.80
CA GLN A 306 21.83 -12.68 18.20
C GLN A 306 21.69 -12.73 16.67
N ALA A 307 21.06 -11.73 16.04
CA ALA A 307 20.97 -11.61 14.60
C ALA A 307 22.36 -11.45 13.95
N LYS A 308 22.48 -11.94 12.72
CA LYS A 308 23.63 -11.68 11.82
C LYS A 308 23.22 -10.88 10.59
N VAL A 309 21.94 -10.89 10.23
CA VAL A 309 21.33 -9.96 9.27
C VAL A 309 19.97 -9.51 9.82
N VAL A 310 19.73 -8.20 9.79
CA VAL A 310 18.41 -7.60 10.02
C VAL A 310 18.04 -6.84 8.74
N MET A 311 17.02 -7.31 8.03
CA MET A 311 16.46 -6.61 6.88
C MET A 311 15.30 -5.74 7.37
N LEU A 312 15.45 -4.41 7.26
CA LEU A 312 14.36 -3.46 7.39
C LEU A 312 13.73 -3.33 6.00
N SER A 313 12.50 -3.81 5.85
CA SER A 313 11.74 -3.78 4.59
C SER A 313 10.48 -2.92 4.73
N GLY A 314 9.85 -2.55 3.62
CA GLY A 314 8.59 -1.84 3.66
C GLY A 314 8.08 -1.49 2.26
N SER A 315 6.76 -1.37 2.13
CA SER A 315 6.09 -1.04 0.87
C SER A 315 5.45 0.35 0.93
N SER A 316 5.36 1.08 -0.18
CA SER A 316 4.71 2.40 -0.26
C SER A 316 5.38 3.41 0.70
N ALA A 317 4.59 4.18 1.45
CA ALA A 317 5.04 5.00 2.58
C ALA A 317 5.93 4.23 3.59
N GLY A 318 5.76 2.92 3.73
CA GLY A 318 6.65 2.05 4.51
C GLY A 318 8.03 1.90 3.88
N GLY A 319 8.13 1.83 2.55
CA GLY A 319 9.40 1.82 1.81
C GLY A 319 10.17 3.14 1.95
N THR A 320 9.48 4.28 1.86
CA THR A 320 10.07 5.58 2.21
C THR A 320 10.48 5.62 3.69
N GLY A 321 9.68 5.02 4.57
CA GLY A 321 9.99 4.81 5.99
C GLY A 321 11.28 4.01 6.25
N VAL A 322 11.61 3.02 5.40
CA VAL A 322 12.91 2.29 5.45
C VAL A 322 14.04 3.28 5.21
N LEU A 323 14.01 4.04 4.11
CA LEU A 323 15.04 5.02 3.78
C LEU A 323 15.24 6.04 4.91
N LEU A 324 14.14 6.56 5.47
CA LEU A 324 14.17 7.55 6.55
C LEU A 324 14.69 7.04 7.89
N ASN A 325 14.67 5.71 8.15
CA ASN A 325 15.00 5.15 9.46
C ASN A 325 16.16 4.16 9.49
N ILE A 326 16.63 3.61 8.36
CA ILE A 326 17.60 2.51 8.33
C ILE A 326 18.89 2.79 9.11
N GLU A 327 19.45 3.99 8.99
CA GLU A 327 20.67 4.39 9.73
C GLU A 327 20.44 4.49 11.24
N ARG A 328 19.22 4.84 11.67
CA ARG A 328 18.83 4.83 13.10
C ARG A 328 18.68 3.41 13.62
N VAL A 329 18.10 2.51 12.83
CA VAL A 329 18.00 1.07 13.14
C VAL A 329 19.38 0.43 13.25
N ALA A 330 20.30 0.74 12.32
CA ALA A 330 21.70 0.32 12.37
C ALA A 330 22.41 0.82 13.64
N SER A 331 22.32 2.12 13.92
CA SER A 331 22.95 2.70 15.12
C SER A 331 22.36 2.15 16.42
N GLN A 332 21.03 1.96 16.50
CA GLN A 332 20.37 1.39 17.68
C GLN A 332 20.81 -0.06 17.92
N LEU A 333 20.83 -0.91 16.89
CA LEU A 333 21.27 -2.30 17.04
C LEU A 333 22.76 -2.39 17.43
N GLN A 334 23.61 -1.50 16.89
CA GLN A 334 25.01 -1.38 17.31
C GLN A 334 25.15 -0.96 18.78
N GLN A 335 24.40 0.06 19.22
CA GLN A 335 24.39 0.54 20.62
C GLN A 335 23.89 -0.53 21.60
N LEU A 336 22.96 -1.38 21.17
CA LEU A 336 22.49 -2.54 21.94
C LEU A 336 23.50 -3.71 21.94
N GLY A 337 24.61 -3.60 21.21
CA GLY A 337 25.65 -4.62 21.09
C GLY A 337 25.26 -5.82 20.23
N ALA A 338 24.50 -5.62 19.15
CA ALA A 338 24.22 -6.63 18.16
C ALA A 338 25.23 -6.55 16.99
N GLU A 339 25.82 -7.68 16.61
CA GLU A 339 26.77 -7.78 15.48
C GLU A 339 26.06 -7.96 14.12
N ALA A 340 24.85 -7.41 13.99
CA ALA A 340 23.98 -7.66 12.85
C ALA A 340 24.27 -6.68 11.70
N GLN A 341 24.41 -7.21 10.48
CA GLN A 341 24.39 -6.35 9.29
C GLN A 341 22.93 -5.89 9.05
N VAL A 342 22.67 -4.60 9.23
CA VAL A 342 21.40 -3.99 8.83
C VAL A 342 21.38 -3.77 7.31
N ARG A 343 20.24 -4.03 6.68
CA ARG A 343 20.02 -3.89 5.23
C ARG A 343 18.62 -3.36 4.94
N GLY A 344 18.46 -2.62 3.84
CA GLY A 344 17.18 -2.04 3.44
C GLY A 344 16.54 -2.78 2.27
N LEU A 345 15.22 -2.96 2.29
CA LEU A 345 14.43 -3.37 1.12
C LEU A 345 13.24 -2.43 0.95
N VAL A 346 13.37 -1.52 -0.01
CA VAL A 346 12.39 -0.46 -0.30
C VAL A 346 11.51 -0.93 -1.45
N ASP A 347 10.23 -1.13 -1.22
CA ASP A 347 9.25 -1.45 -2.26
C ASP A 347 8.33 -0.26 -2.53
N SER A 348 8.28 0.21 -3.78
CA SER A 348 7.33 1.22 -4.24
C SER A 348 7.36 2.51 -3.39
N GLY A 349 8.54 2.87 -2.90
CA GLY A 349 8.80 3.98 -1.97
C GLY A 349 9.82 5.00 -2.50
N TRP A 350 10.20 4.88 -3.78
CA TRP A 350 11.13 5.76 -4.47
C TRP A 350 10.36 6.70 -5.40
N PHE A 351 9.92 7.83 -4.83
CA PHE A 351 9.21 8.88 -5.55
C PHE A 351 10.17 9.92 -6.16
N LEU A 352 9.68 10.65 -7.17
CA LEU A 352 10.27 11.85 -7.75
C LEU A 352 9.47 13.09 -7.31
N GLU A 353 10.09 14.28 -7.32
CA GLU A 353 9.32 15.51 -7.13
C GLU A 353 8.35 15.74 -8.31
N SER A 354 7.20 16.34 -7.97
CA SER A 354 6.13 16.67 -8.90
C SER A 354 6.57 17.64 -9.99
N LYS A 355 5.93 17.53 -11.16
CA LYS A 355 6.08 18.50 -12.26
C LYS A 355 5.03 19.61 -12.17
N GLN A 356 3.99 19.43 -11.34
CA GLN A 356 2.96 20.44 -11.12
C GLN A 356 3.58 21.70 -10.50
N GLN A 357 3.50 22.82 -11.20
CA GLN A 357 3.99 24.09 -10.64
C GLN A 357 3.07 24.56 -9.52
N ARG A 358 3.58 24.62 -8.28
CA ARG A 358 2.87 25.20 -7.14
C ARG A 358 2.39 26.61 -7.51
N SER A 359 1.07 26.82 -7.44
CA SER A 359 0.45 28.12 -7.72
C SER A 359 1.11 29.24 -6.89
N PRO A 360 1.55 30.35 -7.51
CA PRO A 360 2.29 31.41 -6.83
C PRO A 360 1.46 32.14 -5.75
N ASN A 361 0.14 32.02 -5.81
CA ASN A 361 -0.80 32.60 -4.85
C ASN A 361 -1.17 31.64 -3.70
N CYS A 362 -0.63 30.42 -3.66
CA CYS A 362 -0.97 29.46 -2.62
C CYS A 362 -0.31 29.83 -1.26
N PRO A 363 -1.05 29.85 -0.13
CA PRO A 363 -0.49 30.04 1.20
C PRO A 363 0.42 28.88 1.64
N GLU A 364 1.42 29.14 2.48
CA GLU A 364 2.29 28.08 3.07
C GLU A 364 1.53 27.06 3.94
N THR A 365 0.33 27.40 4.41
CA THR A 365 -0.53 26.52 5.22
C THR A 365 -1.46 25.64 4.38
N VAL A 366 -1.38 25.70 3.05
CA VAL A 366 -2.23 24.94 2.12
C VAL A 366 -1.36 24.08 1.22
N SER A 367 -1.72 22.81 1.11
CA SER A 367 -1.07 21.87 0.19
C SER A 367 -1.57 22.12 -1.22
N CYS A 368 -0.73 22.71 -2.07
CA CYS A 368 -1.04 22.98 -3.49
C CYS A 368 -0.13 22.22 -4.46
N SER A 369 0.87 21.49 -3.96
CA SER A 369 1.62 20.45 -4.66
C SER A 369 1.93 19.29 -3.71
N PRO A 370 2.32 18.11 -4.20
CA PRO A 370 2.72 16.97 -3.37
C PRO A 370 3.85 17.27 -2.39
N GLU A 371 4.80 18.14 -2.76
CA GLU A 371 5.89 18.56 -1.89
C GLU A 371 5.36 19.37 -0.70
N ASP A 372 4.25 20.09 -0.86
CA ASP A 372 3.64 20.86 0.21
C ASP A 372 2.97 19.97 1.26
N ALA A 373 2.36 18.85 0.85
CA ALA A 373 1.90 17.83 1.77
C ALA A 373 3.05 17.31 2.64
N ILE A 374 4.24 17.10 2.07
CA ILE A 374 5.43 16.70 2.83
C ILE A 374 5.96 17.86 3.70
N LYS A 375 6.01 19.11 3.21
CA LYS A 375 6.46 20.29 3.99
C LYS A 375 5.57 20.56 5.21
N ILE A 376 4.25 20.54 5.02
CA ILE A 376 3.26 20.80 6.08
C ILE A 376 3.20 19.59 7.02
N GLY A 377 3.20 18.37 6.47
CA GLY A 377 3.28 17.12 7.23
C GLY A 377 4.50 17.07 8.14
N LEU A 378 5.71 17.32 7.62
CA LEU A 378 6.95 17.31 8.40
C LEU A 378 6.91 18.28 9.60
N ARG A 379 6.23 19.43 9.45
CA ARG A 379 5.97 20.39 10.54
C ARG A 379 4.94 19.83 11.55
N LEU A 380 3.84 19.25 11.07
CA LEU A 380 2.77 18.66 11.90
C LEU A 380 3.24 17.45 12.71
N TRP A 381 4.00 16.54 12.09
CA TRP A 381 4.41 15.26 12.66
C TRP A 381 5.55 15.36 13.69
N ASN A 382 6.11 16.56 13.89
CA ASN A 382 7.43 16.75 14.49
C ASN A 382 8.47 15.78 13.89
N GLY A 383 8.46 15.67 12.55
CA GLY A 383 9.11 14.57 11.84
C GLY A 383 10.62 14.77 11.67
N VAL A 384 11.36 13.66 11.60
CA VAL A 384 12.82 13.67 11.50
C VAL A 384 13.32 12.88 10.29
N VAL A 385 14.22 13.49 9.53
CA VAL A 385 14.93 12.87 8.39
C VAL A 385 16.38 12.48 8.79
N PRO A 386 17.09 11.62 8.03
CA PRO A 386 18.48 11.26 8.34
C PRO A 386 19.42 12.48 8.34
N ASP A 387 20.24 12.63 9.39
CA ASP A 387 21.02 13.85 9.61
C ASP A 387 22.01 14.18 8.48
N ARG A 388 22.61 13.16 7.84
CA ARG A 388 23.51 13.36 6.69
C ARG A 388 22.78 13.96 5.49
N CYS A 389 21.52 13.58 5.26
CA CYS A 389 20.69 14.19 4.22
C CYS A 389 20.20 15.58 4.64
N ARG A 390 19.82 15.76 5.91
CA ARG A 390 19.46 17.06 6.50
C ARG A 390 20.56 18.11 6.29
N GLN A 391 21.83 17.70 6.32
CA GLN A 391 23.01 18.54 6.10
C GLN A 391 23.26 18.92 4.62
N LEU A 392 22.61 18.27 3.64
CA LEU A 392 22.71 18.64 2.22
C LEU A 392 21.84 19.85 1.85
N PHE A 393 20.85 20.18 2.68
CA PHE A 393 19.79 21.12 2.34
C PHE A 393 19.71 22.30 3.32
N LYS A 394 19.09 23.40 2.89
CA LYS A 394 18.88 24.57 3.75
C LYS A 394 17.82 24.26 4.81
N ARG A 395 17.87 24.98 5.93
CA ARG A 395 16.81 24.92 6.96
C ARG A 395 15.46 25.28 6.34
N GLY A 396 14.45 24.42 6.50
CA GLY A 396 13.15 24.50 5.82
C GLY A 396 13.06 23.67 4.53
N GLU A 397 14.15 23.08 4.06
CA GLU A 397 14.20 22.20 2.87
C GLU A 397 14.39 20.71 3.23
N GLU A 398 14.30 20.34 4.50
CA GLU A 398 14.53 18.96 5.00
C GLU A 398 13.55 17.94 4.39
N TRP A 399 12.39 18.40 3.92
CA TRP A 399 11.40 17.61 3.17
C TRP A 399 11.97 16.93 1.91
N LYS A 400 13.04 17.47 1.31
CA LYS A 400 13.71 16.86 0.16
C LYS A 400 14.26 15.47 0.46
N CYS A 401 14.53 15.15 1.73
CA CYS A 401 14.99 13.83 2.16
C CYS A 401 13.91 12.74 2.11
N PHE A 402 12.66 13.04 1.76
CA PHE A 402 11.63 12.02 1.51
C PHE A 402 11.77 11.39 0.11
N PHE A 403 12.50 12.02 -0.82
CA PHE A 403 12.70 11.53 -2.18
C PHE A 403 13.96 10.64 -2.24
N GLY A 404 13.80 9.41 -2.73
CA GLY A 404 14.86 8.39 -2.67
C GLY A 404 16.17 8.83 -3.33
N HIS A 405 16.08 9.45 -4.51
CA HIS A 405 17.22 9.94 -5.27
C HIS A 405 17.94 11.15 -4.63
N ARG A 406 17.31 11.84 -3.66
CA ARG A 406 17.94 12.91 -2.84
C ARG A 406 18.63 12.36 -1.60
N LEU A 407 18.15 11.25 -1.05
CA LEU A 407 18.57 10.68 0.22
C LEU A 407 19.62 9.54 0.06
N TYR A 408 19.49 8.71 -0.97
CA TYR A 408 20.21 7.43 -1.11
C TYR A 408 21.73 7.53 -0.95
N SER A 409 22.36 8.54 -1.54
CA SER A 409 23.82 8.77 -1.50
C SER A 409 24.38 9.07 -0.10
N THR A 410 23.52 9.32 0.89
CA THR A 410 23.93 9.61 2.28
C THR A 410 23.90 8.39 3.22
N LEU A 411 23.25 7.31 2.78
CA LEU A 411 23.09 6.07 3.55
C LEU A 411 24.40 5.27 3.60
N THR A 412 24.62 4.52 4.69
CA THR A 412 25.76 3.60 4.83
C THR A 412 25.35 2.14 4.85
N SER A 413 24.12 1.87 5.29
CA SER A 413 23.50 0.56 5.23
C SER A 413 23.17 0.22 3.77
N PRO A 414 23.49 -0.99 3.27
CA PRO A 414 23.16 -1.36 1.90
C PRO A 414 21.65 -1.50 1.71
N VAL A 415 21.12 -0.89 0.66
CA VAL A 415 19.68 -0.91 0.32
C VAL A 415 19.47 -1.55 -1.05
N PHE A 416 18.40 -2.33 -1.17
CA PHE A 416 17.84 -2.81 -2.44
C PHE A 416 16.54 -2.05 -2.72
N ILE A 417 16.40 -1.48 -3.91
CA ILE A 417 15.20 -0.76 -4.35
C ILE A 417 14.35 -1.64 -5.27
N VAL A 418 13.06 -1.77 -4.98
CA VAL A 418 12.04 -2.40 -5.83
C VAL A 418 11.07 -1.30 -6.21
N GLN A 419 10.96 -0.96 -7.50
CA GLN A 419 10.18 0.21 -7.92
C GLN A 419 9.53 -0.02 -9.28
N TRP A 420 8.21 0.09 -9.35
CA TRP A 420 7.51 0.12 -10.64
C TRP A 420 7.92 1.40 -11.38
N LEU A 421 8.32 1.29 -12.65
CA LEU A 421 8.69 2.45 -13.47
C LEU A 421 7.48 3.33 -13.86
N PHE A 422 6.26 2.85 -13.62
CA PHE A 422 5.01 3.59 -13.78
C PHE A 422 4.13 3.36 -12.54
N ASP A 423 4.65 3.76 -11.37
CA ASP A 423 4.00 3.52 -10.08
C ASP A 423 2.65 4.26 -9.97
N GLU A 424 1.58 3.54 -9.61
CA GLU A 424 0.24 4.13 -9.55
C GLU A 424 0.12 5.26 -8.53
N GLU A 425 0.83 5.23 -7.39
CA GLU A 425 0.72 6.30 -6.41
C GLU A 425 1.51 7.54 -6.87
N GLN A 426 2.62 7.37 -7.61
CA GLN A 426 3.33 8.48 -8.28
C GLN A 426 2.43 9.14 -9.34
N LEU A 427 1.59 8.37 -10.04
CA LEU A 427 0.61 8.90 -10.99
C LEU A 427 -0.54 9.64 -10.27
N ARG A 428 -1.08 9.08 -9.18
CA ARG A 428 -2.11 9.76 -8.37
C ARG A 428 -1.59 11.04 -7.71
N VAL A 429 -0.31 11.06 -7.34
CA VAL A 429 0.42 12.25 -6.87
C VAL A 429 0.42 13.37 -7.93
N GLU A 430 0.51 13.05 -9.22
CA GLU A 430 0.33 14.03 -10.32
C GLU A 430 -1.15 14.22 -10.76
N ASN A 431 -2.13 13.81 -9.95
CA ASN A 431 -3.56 13.86 -10.28
C ASN A 431 -3.94 13.05 -11.54
N ILE A 432 -3.27 11.90 -11.76
CA ILE A 432 -3.55 10.96 -12.86
C ILE A 432 -4.17 9.67 -12.30
N TYR A 433 -5.44 9.43 -12.62
CA TYR A 433 -6.22 8.31 -12.09
C TYR A 433 -6.50 7.25 -13.17
N ILE A 434 -5.63 6.23 -13.24
CA ILE A 434 -5.79 5.10 -14.17
C ILE A 434 -7.14 4.41 -13.98
N GLY A 435 -7.89 4.26 -15.08
CA GLY A 435 -9.21 3.63 -15.12
C GLY A 435 -10.31 4.39 -14.36
N GLY A 436 -10.25 5.72 -14.29
CA GLY A 436 -11.27 6.52 -13.58
C GLY A 436 -11.68 7.85 -14.22
N GLN A 437 -10.84 8.47 -15.04
CA GLN A 437 -11.13 9.76 -15.70
C GLN A 437 -10.56 9.79 -17.13
N SER A 438 -11.06 10.73 -17.94
CA SER A 438 -10.47 11.04 -19.25
C SER A 438 -9.06 11.61 -19.09
N MET A 439 -8.08 11.06 -19.80
CA MET A 439 -6.69 11.50 -19.75
C MET A 439 -6.43 12.62 -20.76
N SER A 440 -5.74 13.69 -20.35
CA SER A 440 -5.27 14.71 -21.29
C SER A 440 -3.99 14.28 -22.02
N GLU A 441 -3.71 14.91 -23.17
CA GLU A 441 -2.45 14.70 -23.91
C GLU A 441 -1.21 15.03 -23.05
N GLU A 442 -1.31 16.04 -22.16
CA GLU A 442 -0.26 16.39 -21.19
C GLU A 442 -0.03 15.29 -20.14
N GLN A 443 -1.09 14.70 -19.59
CA GLN A 443 -1.00 13.58 -18.64
C GLN A 443 -0.42 12.32 -19.31
N TRP A 444 -0.75 12.08 -20.57
CA TRP A 444 -0.15 10.99 -21.35
C TRP A 444 1.35 11.23 -21.60
N GLN A 445 1.74 12.44 -22.02
CA GLN A 445 3.15 12.82 -22.15
C GLN A 445 3.91 12.69 -20.81
N TYR A 446 3.27 13.01 -19.67
CA TYR A 446 3.87 12.76 -18.36
C TYR A 446 4.12 11.25 -18.12
N ILE A 447 3.11 10.39 -18.37
CA ILE A 447 3.27 8.93 -18.23
C ILE A 447 4.42 8.41 -19.09
N GLN A 448 4.52 8.83 -20.35
CA GLN A 448 5.59 8.44 -21.26
C GLN A 448 6.98 8.83 -20.73
N ASN A 449 7.12 10.04 -20.16
CA ASN A 449 8.38 10.53 -19.61
C ASN A 449 8.73 9.90 -18.25
N LEU A 450 7.75 9.58 -17.41
CA LEU A 450 7.95 9.06 -16.05
C LEU A 450 8.85 7.82 -16.03
N GLY A 451 8.63 6.86 -16.92
CA GLY A 451 9.43 5.64 -16.99
C GLY A 451 10.92 5.90 -17.26
N LEU A 452 11.23 6.92 -18.08
CA LEU A 452 12.59 7.36 -18.35
C LEU A 452 13.19 8.13 -17.15
N GLU A 453 12.42 9.01 -16.51
CA GLU A 453 12.90 9.76 -15.34
C GLU A 453 13.16 8.87 -14.13
N LEU A 454 12.26 7.94 -13.79
CA LEU A 454 12.48 6.97 -12.72
C LEU A 454 13.71 6.11 -13.01
N LYS A 455 13.83 5.57 -14.22
CA LYS A 455 14.99 4.78 -14.67
C LYS A 455 16.31 5.56 -14.60
N ASN A 456 16.31 6.85 -14.95
CA ASN A 456 17.47 7.72 -14.80
C ASN A 456 17.81 7.96 -13.33
N SER A 457 16.82 8.20 -12.46
CA SER A 457 17.03 8.40 -11.02
C SER A 457 17.60 7.16 -10.31
N LEU A 458 17.29 5.97 -10.82
CA LEU A 458 17.74 4.68 -10.28
C LEU A 458 19.10 4.22 -10.84
N ARG A 459 19.67 4.92 -11.82
CA ARG A 459 20.86 4.48 -12.58
C ARG A 459 22.09 4.17 -11.72
N ASP A 460 22.30 4.94 -10.66
CA ASP A 460 23.47 4.83 -9.77
C ASP A 460 23.14 4.10 -8.45
N VAL A 461 21.93 3.52 -8.35
CA VAL A 461 21.54 2.65 -7.23
C VAL A 461 22.26 1.31 -7.35
N THR A 462 22.82 0.82 -6.24
CA THR A 462 23.72 -0.35 -6.27
C THR A 462 22.97 -1.68 -6.43
N ALA A 463 21.72 -1.75 -5.97
CA ALA A 463 20.86 -2.91 -6.14
C ALA A 463 19.41 -2.46 -6.38
N VAL A 464 18.84 -2.87 -7.52
CA VAL A 464 17.51 -2.43 -7.98
C VAL A 464 16.79 -3.51 -8.76
N PHE A 465 15.47 -3.52 -8.66
CA PHE A 465 14.55 -4.27 -9.51
C PHE A 465 13.40 -3.35 -9.93
N ALA A 466 13.41 -2.90 -11.18
CA ALA A 466 12.44 -1.94 -11.69
C ALA A 466 11.86 -2.37 -13.06
N PRO A 467 10.73 -3.10 -13.08
CA PRO A 467 10.03 -3.48 -14.29
C PRO A 467 9.13 -2.36 -14.84
N SER A 468 8.94 -2.34 -16.15
CA SER A 468 8.08 -1.39 -16.88
C SER A 468 6.60 -1.77 -16.82
N CYS A 469 5.99 -1.67 -15.64
CA CYS A 469 4.57 -1.96 -15.41
C CYS A 469 3.84 -0.81 -14.70
N LEU A 470 2.54 -0.69 -14.97
CA LEU A 470 1.59 0.05 -14.14
C LEU A 470 1.17 -0.84 -12.97
N SER A 471 1.61 -0.53 -11.76
CA SER A 471 1.13 -1.14 -10.50
C SER A 471 1.61 -0.34 -9.29
N HIS A 472 1.22 -0.77 -8.08
CA HIS A 472 1.85 -0.34 -6.83
C HIS A 472 2.06 -1.52 -5.87
N THR A 473 3.14 -1.49 -5.09
CA THR A 473 3.68 -2.57 -4.22
C THR A 473 4.04 -3.86 -4.95
N LEU A 474 4.93 -4.67 -4.39
CA LEU A 474 5.35 -5.95 -4.96
C LEU A 474 5.65 -6.98 -3.86
N ILE A 475 6.46 -6.66 -2.85
CA ILE A 475 7.14 -7.69 -2.03
C ILE A 475 6.22 -8.49 -1.11
N THR A 476 5.01 -8.00 -0.83
CA THR A 476 4.00 -8.73 -0.02
C THR A 476 2.91 -9.42 -0.85
N LYS A 477 2.95 -9.32 -2.19
CA LYS A 477 2.02 -10.04 -3.07
C LYS A 477 2.38 -11.52 -3.07
N SER A 478 1.41 -12.43 -3.01
CA SER A 478 1.70 -13.88 -3.01
C SER A 478 2.33 -14.37 -4.33
N ASN A 479 2.00 -13.71 -5.44
CA ASN A 479 2.61 -13.93 -6.75
C ASN A 479 3.90 -13.10 -7.00
N TRP A 480 4.54 -12.52 -5.97
CA TRP A 480 5.76 -11.72 -6.12
C TRP A 480 6.93 -12.46 -6.80
N THR A 481 6.89 -13.79 -6.79
CA THR A 481 7.80 -14.71 -7.48
C THR A 481 7.71 -14.65 -9.00
N ASN A 482 6.58 -14.23 -9.56
CA ASN A 482 6.30 -14.27 -11.00
C ASN A 482 6.93 -13.11 -11.78
N PHE A 483 7.11 -11.95 -11.14
CA PHE A 483 7.63 -10.74 -11.78
C PHE A 483 9.13 -10.89 -12.09
N GLN A 484 9.52 -10.57 -13.33
CA GLN A 484 10.89 -10.70 -13.82
C GLN A 484 11.35 -9.45 -14.57
N VAL A 485 12.63 -9.13 -14.43
CA VAL A 485 13.33 -8.17 -15.30
C VAL A 485 14.49 -8.92 -15.95
N ARG A 486 14.57 -8.87 -17.29
CA ARG A 486 15.60 -9.55 -18.09
C ARG A 486 15.79 -11.04 -17.72
N GLY A 487 14.68 -11.77 -17.55
CA GLY A 487 14.66 -13.19 -17.21
C GLY A 487 15.10 -13.54 -15.78
N THR A 488 15.26 -12.55 -14.90
CA THR A 488 15.57 -12.76 -13.47
C THR A 488 14.37 -12.31 -12.63
N SER A 489 13.86 -13.18 -11.75
CA SER A 489 12.78 -12.83 -10.81
C SER A 489 13.29 -12.05 -9.60
N LEU A 490 12.42 -11.28 -8.95
CA LEU A 490 12.79 -10.50 -7.77
C LEU A 490 13.37 -11.35 -6.61
N PRO A 491 12.79 -12.49 -6.21
CA PRO A 491 13.40 -13.34 -5.16
C PRO A 491 14.83 -13.76 -5.52
N ARG A 492 15.09 -14.08 -6.80
CA ARG A 492 16.43 -14.43 -7.28
C ARG A 492 17.38 -13.22 -7.25
N ALA A 493 16.93 -12.03 -7.63
CA ALA A 493 17.73 -10.81 -7.55
C ALA A 493 18.14 -10.49 -6.09
N LEU A 494 17.20 -10.63 -5.14
CA LEU A 494 17.47 -10.51 -3.71
C LEU A 494 18.46 -11.57 -3.21
N GLN A 495 18.36 -12.83 -3.68
CA GLN A 495 19.32 -13.89 -3.37
C GLN A 495 20.73 -13.55 -3.87
N CYS A 496 20.84 -12.96 -5.06
CA CYS A 496 22.11 -12.55 -5.64
C CYS A 496 22.75 -11.41 -4.88
N TRP A 497 21.95 -10.41 -4.46
CA TRP A 497 22.40 -9.33 -3.60
C TRP A 497 22.85 -9.80 -2.21
N ASP A 498 22.07 -10.67 -1.55
CA ASP A 498 22.42 -11.28 -0.26
C ASP A 498 23.78 -12.00 -0.33
N ARG A 499 23.93 -12.90 -1.31
CA ARG A 499 25.19 -13.62 -1.55
C ARG A 499 26.35 -12.71 -1.92
N SER A 500 26.10 -11.58 -2.58
CA SER A 500 27.13 -10.56 -2.87
C SER A 500 27.63 -9.90 -1.59
N LEU A 501 26.72 -9.45 -0.72
CA LEU A 501 27.06 -8.87 0.59
C LEU A 501 27.76 -9.87 1.51
N GLU A 502 27.36 -11.14 1.49
CA GLU A 502 28.06 -12.21 2.23
C GLU A 502 29.45 -12.50 1.67
N ALA A 503 29.63 -12.50 0.35
CA ALA A 503 30.94 -12.67 -0.26
C ALA A 503 31.89 -11.53 0.14
N ILE A 504 31.43 -10.28 0.00
CA ILE A 504 32.19 -9.07 0.38
C ILE A 504 32.57 -9.10 1.87
N ARG A 505 31.62 -9.37 2.78
CA ARG A 505 31.89 -9.48 4.23
C ARG A 505 32.94 -10.55 4.57
N ASN A 506 33.03 -11.60 3.75
CA ASN A 506 33.95 -12.72 3.94
C ASN A 506 35.25 -12.56 3.11
N ASN A 507 35.53 -11.38 2.53
CA ASN A 507 36.67 -11.10 1.62
C ASN A 507 36.74 -12.06 0.42
N ARG A 508 35.59 -12.43 -0.16
CA ARG A 508 35.45 -13.29 -1.34
C ARG A 508 34.87 -12.51 -2.53
N THR A 509 35.20 -12.95 -3.74
CA THR A 509 34.63 -12.42 -4.97
C THR A 509 33.12 -12.78 -5.08
N PRO A 510 32.24 -11.81 -5.42
CA PRO A 510 30.84 -12.10 -5.73
C PRO A 510 30.67 -13.06 -6.90
N ALA A 511 29.59 -13.84 -6.89
CA ALA A 511 29.32 -14.86 -7.91
C ALA A 511 28.94 -14.23 -9.27
N LYS A 512 29.65 -14.61 -10.33
CA LYS A 512 29.27 -14.30 -11.72
C LYS A 512 27.90 -14.92 -12.06
N GLY A 513 27.14 -14.29 -12.95
CA GLY A 513 25.81 -14.78 -13.35
C GLY A 513 24.71 -14.61 -12.30
N CYS A 514 24.87 -13.68 -11.36
CA CYS A 514 23.89 -13.38 -10.32
C CYS A 514 23.56 -11.87 -10.29
N PRO A 515 22.72 -11.37 -11.22
CA PRO A 515 22.41 -9.94 -11.31
C PRO A 515 21.46 -9.48 -10.21
N PHE A 516 21.70 -8.26 -9.71
CA PHE A 516 20.85 -7.56 -8.74
C PHE A 516 20.70 -6.06 -9.03
N HIS A 517 21.18 -5.59 -10.20
CA HIS A 517 20.88 -4.28 -10.75
C HIS A 517 20.10 -4.47 -12.06
N LEU A 518 18.78 -4.43 -11.94
CA LEU A 518 17.82 -4.87 -12.95
C LEU A 518 16.79 -3.77 -13.21
N LEU A 519 17.16 -2.84 -14.10
CA LEU A 519 16.24 -1.88 -14.70
C LEU A 519 15.71 -2.46 -16.02
N ASP A 520 14.42 -2.25 -16.32
CA ASP A 520 13.84 -2.66 -17.58
C ASP A 520 14.41 -1.86 -18.77
N THR A 521 14.34 -2.43 -19.98
CA THR A 521 14.84 -1.76 -21.20
C THR A 521 13.74 -0.98 -21.92
N CYS A 522 12.52 -1.52 -22.00
CA CYS A 522 11.41 -0.95 -22.75
C CYS A 522 10.79 0.29 -22.06
N GLN A 523 10.36 1.28 -22.87
CA GLN A 523 10.04 2.64 -22.43
C GLN A 523 8.55 2.91 -22.17
N TRP A 524 7.67 1.94 -22.44
CA TRP A 524 6.22 2.11 -22.31
C TRP A 524 5.70 1.51 -20.99
N PRO A 525 4.57 2.01 -20.43
CA PRO A 525 3.88 1.28 -19.38
C PRO A 525 3.42 -0.09 -19.89
N GLN A 526 3.45 -1.09 -19.01
CA GLN A 526 2.94 -2.46 -19.28
C GLN A 526 3.65 -3.20 -20.45
N CYS A 527 4.88 -2.80 -20.84
CA CYS A 527 5.66 -3.49 -21.88
C CYS A 527 6.41 -4.74 -21.40
N ASN A 528 6.50 -4.98 -20.09
CA ASN A 528 7.14 -6.18 -19.54
C ASN A 528 6.13 -7.35 -19.52
N PRO A 529 6.46 -8.53 -20.10
CA PRO A 529 5.51 -9.64 -20.25
C PRO A 529 5.14 -10.35 -18.92
N THR A 530 5.73 -9.94 -17.78
CA THR A 530 5.37 -10.44 -16.45
C THR A 530 4.55 -9.44 -15.63
N CYS A 531 4.15 -8.30 -16.20
CA CYS A 531 3.34 -7.30 -15.51
C CYS A 531 2.02 -7.88 -14.96
N PRO A 532 1.48 -7.30 -13.86
CA PRO A 532 0.13 -7.63 -13.43
C PRO A 532 -0.88 -7.11 -14.46
N ALA A 533 -1.88 -7.92 -14.78
CA ALA A 533 -2.96 -7.53 -15.69
C ALA A 533 -3.62 -6.23 -15.23
N LEU A 534 -3.94 -5.34 -16.18
CA LEU A 534 -4.83 -4.21 -15.91
C LEU A 534 -6.25 -4.76 -15.78
N VAL A 535 -7.02 -4.25 -14.81
CA VAL A 535 -8.38 -4.71 -14.55
C VAL A 535 -9.34 -3.51 -14.55
N ASP A 536 -10.44 -3.64 -15.27
CA ASP A 536 -11.53 -2.66 -15.21
C ASP A 536 -12.18 -2.68 -13.81
N LYS A 537 -12.21 -1.53 -13.14
CA LYS A 537 -12.72 -1.43 -11.76
C LYS A 537 -14.22 -1.75 -11.64
N THR A 538 -14.99 -1.56 -12.71
CA THR A 538 -16.45 -1.73 -12.76
C THR A 538 -16.84 -3.16 -13.16
N THR A 539 -16.21 -3.71 -14.21
CA THR A 539 -16.56 -5.03 -14.76
C THR A 539 -15.70 -6.17 -14.20
N GLN A 540 -14.58 -5.85 -13.56
CA GLN A 540 -13.55 -6.80 -13.09
C GLN A 540 -12.97 -7.68 -14.22
N GLN A 541 -13.03 -7.20 -15.47
CA GLN A 541 -12.42 -7.85 -16.63
C GLN A 541 -10.98 -7.37 -16.82
N GLU A 542 -10.11 -8.26 -17.28
CA GLU A 542 -8.75 -7.91 -17.71
C GLU A 542 -8.79 -7.06 -18.98
N LEU A 543 -7.99 -6.00 -19.03
CA LEU A 543 -7.85 -5.08 -20.16
C LEU A 543 -6.42 -5.10 -20.69
N THR A 544 -6.26 -4.94 -22.01
CA THR A 544 -4.98 -4.52 -22.57
C THR A 544 -4.71 -3.04 -22.22
N LEU A 545 -3.44 -2.62 -22.28
CA LEU A 545 -3.10 -1.19 -22.17
C LEU A 545 -3.90 -0.35 -23.17
N LEU A 546 -4.03 -0.82 -24.41
CA LEU A 546 -4.74 -0.11 -25.47
C LEU A 546 -6.22 0.08 -25.13
N GLN A 547 -6.89 -0.95 -24.60
CA GLN A 547 -8.27 -0.87 -24.12
C GLN A 547 -8.44 0.09 -22.95
N MET A 548 -7.50 0.10 -21.99
CA MET A 548 -7.48 1.06 -20.88
C MET A 548 -7.32 2.51 -21.38
N LEU A 549 -6.43 2.76 -22.35
CA LEU A 549 -6.23 4.11 -22.91
C LEU A 549 -7.46 4.61 -23.69
N VAL A 550 -8.17 3.73 -24.42
CA VAL A 550 -9.46 4.05 -25.07
C VAL A 550 -10.55 4.33 -24.04
N ALA A 551 -10.63 3.53 -22.96
CA ALA A 551 -11.58 3.78 -21.87
C ALA A 551 -11.30 5.12 -21.14
N MET A 552 -10.04 5.57 -21.14
CA MET A 552 -9.61 6.89 -20.67
C MET A 552 -9.69 7.98 -21.76
N GLY A 553 -10.35 7.73 -22.89
CA GLY A 553 -10.74 8.75 -23.87
C GLY A 553 -9.61 9.29 -24.77
N LEU A 554 -8.47 8.62 -24.84
CA LEU A 554 -7.37 9.04 -25.72
C LEU A 554 -7.63 8.68 -27.18
N ASP A 555 -7.43 9.64 -28.08
CA ASP A 555 -7.46 9.43 -29.53
C ASP A 555 -6.19 8.71 -29.99
N LEU A 556 -6.27 7.38 -30.06
CA LEU A 556 -5.16 6.53 -30.47
C LEU A 556 -4.61 6.87 -31.87
N GLN A 557 -5.45 7.31 -32.80
CA GLN A 557 -5.02 7.66 -34.15
C GLN A 557 -4.15 8.91 -34.16
N ARG A 558 -4.46 9.91 -33.32
CA ARG A 558 -3.56 11.07 -33.07
C ARG A 558 -2.24 10.68 -32.40
N LEU A 559 -2.27 9.65 -31.55
CA LEU A 559 -1.10 9.13 -30.85
C LEU A 559 -0.24 8.17 -31.71
N GLY A 560 -0.67 7.85 -32.93
CA GLY A 560 0.04 6.93 -33.84
C GLY A 560 -0.06 5.45 -33.43
N LEU A 561 -1.11 5.07 -32.70
CA LEU A 561 -1.39 3.70 -32.26
C LEU A 561 -2.61 3.17 -33.05
N ASP A 562 -2.54 1.96 -33.61
CA ASP A 562 -3.58 1.44 -34.52
C ASP A 562 -4.41 0.31 -33.87
N PRO A 563 -5.69 0.55 -33.52
CA PRO A 563 -6.57 -0.47 -32.92
C PRO A 563 -6.79 -1.73 -33.76
N GLN A 564 -6.45 -1.74 -35.05
CA GLN A 564 -6.62 -2.88 -35.96
C GLN A 564 -5.29 -3.36 -36.58
N GLY A 565 -4.25 -2.54 -36.61
CA GLY A 565 -2.91 -2.88 -37.12
C GLY A 565 -1.98 -3.56 -36.10
N ASP A 566 -2.22 -3.40 -34.80
CA ASP A 566 -1.31 -3.82 -33.73
C ASP A 566 -1.36 -5.32 -33.36
N ALA A 567 -1.45 -6.21 -34.35
CA ALA A 567 -1.02 -7.60 -34.21
C ALA A 567 0.51 -7.72 -34.45
N ASP A 568 0.98 -7.27 -35.61
CA ASP A 568 2.40 -7.35 -35.99
C ASP A 568 3.22 -6.11 -35.57
N SER A 569 2.60 -4.93 -35.47
CA SER A 569 3.28 -3.71 -35.02
C SER A 569 3.69 -3.81 -33.55
N LEU A 570 2.80 -4.27 -32.64
CA LEU A 570 3.16 -4.63 -31.26
C LEU A 570 4.31 -5.64 -31.19
N VAL A 571 4.30 -6.68 -32.04
CA VAL A 571 5.41 -7.65 -32.14
C VAL A 571 6.71 -6.99 -32.60
N SER A 572 6.65 -6.01 -33.50
CA SER A 572 7.82 -5.23 -33.93
C SER A 572 8.38 -4.33 -32.83
N MET A 573 7.51 -3.68 -32.04
CA MET A 573 7.91 -2.81 -30.92
C MET A 573 8.50 -3.62 -29.75
N VAL A 574 8.00 -4.83 -29.51
CA VAL A 574 8.60 -5.80 -28.55
C VAL A 574 9.96 -6.32 -29.03
N ARG A 575 10.22 -6.33 -30.35
CA ARG A 575 11.42 -6.95 -30.95
C ARG A 575 12.58 -6.00 -31.23
N ASN A 576 12.33 -4.70 -31.34
CA ASN A 576 13.36 -3.68 -31.63
C ASN A 576 13.98 -3.03 -30.37
N GLY A 577 13.85 -3.65 -29.20
CA GLY A 577 14.53 -3.25 -27.95
C GLY A 577 15.83 -4.03 -27.71
N GLY A 578 16.91 -3.67 -28.42
CA GLY A 578 18.27 -4.25 -28.26
C GLY A 578 19.02 -3.77 -27.02
#